data_AF-A0A1X0NGT0-F1
#
_entry.id   AF-A0A1X0NGT0-F1
#
_cell.length_a   1.000
_cell.length_b   1.000
_cell.length_c   1.000
_cell.angle_alpha   90.00
_cell.angle_beta   90.00
_cell.angle_gamma   90.00
#
_symmetry.space_group_name_H-M   'P 1'
#
loop_
_entity.id
_entity.type
_entity.pdbx_description
1 polymer ?
#
loop_
_entity_poly.entity_id
_entity_poly.type
_entity_poly.pdbx_seq_one_letter_code
_entity_poly.pdbx_strand_id
1 'polypeptide(L)'
;VWKNMRNKTIYTPSSVSIVRELPQSGKSTVSLYTTTTTTTTNTAVKSEEEGWMPIRIHVSSEELDRAMRRCSSGITDSSHRHSPSCRDENVLTPRKRDILLNELLPAAIALHSERLLVVRSRFNLVIMQFISEMCYTYVELPAAYESVGVVEADFVLFVL
;
A
#
# COMPACT_ATOMS: atom_id res chain seq x y z
N VAL A 1 28.30 30.81 -12.95
CA VAL A 1 26.91 31.33 -12.87
C VAL A 1 26.25 30.72 -11.64
N TRP A 2 26.31 31.43 -10.51
CA TRP A 2 25.39 31.44 -9.35
C TRP A 2 26.13 31.88 -8.09
N LYS A 3 26.19 33.20 -7.91
CA LYS A 3 26.26 33.84 -6.61
C LYS A 3 24.95 34.62 -6.49
N ASN A 4 24.01 34.17 -5.65
CA ASN A 4 22.95 34.95 -4.98
C ASN A 4 21.72 34.09 -4.66
N MET A 5 21.72 33.41 -3.51
CA MET A 5 20.49 33.08 -2.79
C MET A 5 20.70 33.34 -1.30
N ARG A 6 20.54 34.61 -0.89
CA ARG A 6 20.30 34.97 0.50
C ARG A 6 18.96 35.69 0.56
N ASN A 7 17.91 34.90 0.80
CA ASN A 7 16.67 35.32 1.48
C ASN A 7 16.01 34.04 1.99
N LYS A 8 16.30 33.68 3.25
CA LYS A 8 15.61 32.61 3.96
C LYS A 8 14.36 33.21 4.61
N THR A 9 13.20 33.04 4.01
CA THR A 9 11.92 33.22 4.71
C THR A 9 11.84 32.14 5.79
N ILE A 10 11.70 32.56 7.05
CA ILE A 10 11.49 31.66 8.17
C ILE A 10 10.05 31.15 8.05
N TYR A 11 9.88 29.90 7.61
CA TYR A 11 8.61 29.20 7.67
C TYR A 11 8.44 28.66 9.09
N THR A 12 7.54 29.27 9.87
CA THR A 12 7.02 28.70 11.10
C THR A 12 5.74 27.93 10.76
N PRO A 13 5.76 26.58 10.70
CA PRO A 13 4.52 25.83 10.56
C PRO A 13 3.65 26.05 11.79
N SER A 14 2.42 26.51 11.58
CA SER A 14 1.35 26.41 12.57
C SER A 14 1.09 24.93 12.82
N SER A 15 1.48 24.42 13.99
CA SER A 15 1.19 23.05 14.40
C SER A 15 -0.27 22.96 14.87
N VAL A 16 -1.20 22.85 13.93
CA VAL A 16 -2.55 22.40 14.26
C VAL A 16 -2.52 20.87 14.29
N SER A 17 -2.47 20.29 15.48
CA SER A 17 -2.65 18.86 15.67
C SER A 17 -4.14 18.52 15.52
N ILE A 18 -4.54 17.98 14.37
CA ILE A 18 -5.86 17.37 14.20
C ILE A 18 -5.74 15.92 14.67
N VAL A 19 -6.17 15.65 15.91
CA VAL A 19 -6.26 14.29 16.44
C VAL A 19 -7.59 13.70 15.97
N ARG A 20 -7.53 12.73 15.05
CA ARG A 20 -8.69 11.91 14.67
C ARG A 20 -8.76 10.72 15.63
N GLU A 21 -9.71 10.76 16.56
CA GLU A 21 -10.03 9.61 17.41
C GLU A 21 -10.40 8.40 16.54
N LEU A 22 -9.79 7.24 16.81
CA LEU A 22 -10.13 5.98 16.13
C LEU A 22 -11.47 5.49 16.65
N PRO A 23 -12.46 5.20 15.78
CA PRO A 23 -13.74 4.66 16.24
C PRO A 23 -13.50 3.30 16.90
N GLN A 24 -13.80 3.24 18.21
CA GLN A 24 -13.84 2.01 18.98
C GLN A 24 -15.18 1.33 18.68
N SER A 25 -15.09 0.13 18.09
CA SER A 25 -16.20 -0.68 17.55
C SER A 25 -16.58 -0.35 16.10
N GLY A 26 -16.61 -1.40 15.27
CA GLY A 26 -16.85 -1.37 13.83
C GLY A 26 -18.29 -0.98 13.44
N LYS A 27 -18.68 0.25 13.77
CA LYS A 27 -19.81 0.95 13.15
C LYS A 27 -19.31 2.30 12.68
N SER A 28 -19.03 2.40 11.38
CA SER A 28 -18.73 3.68 10.75
C SER A 28 -19.97 4.55 10.78
N THR A 29 -20.00 5.53 11.68
CA THR A 29 -20.89 6.69 11.60
C THR A 29 -19.99 7.89 11.36
N VAL A 30 -19.97 8.38 10.12
CA VAL A 30 -19.29 9.63 9.77
C VAL A 30 -19.92 10.75 10.61
N SER A 31 -19.20 11.24 11.61
CA SER A 31 -19.64 12.35 12.45
C SER A 31 -19.47 13.67 11.68
N LEU A 32 -20.60 14.30 11.35
CA LEU A 32 -20.67 15.62 10.73
C LEU A 32 -20.33 16.68 11.79
N TYR A 33 -19.20 17.38 11.64
CA TYR A 33 -18.97 18.62 12.36
C TYR A 33 -19.61 19.77 11.56
N THR A 34 -20.81 20.17 11.98
CA THR A 34 -21.47 21.39 11.49
C THR A 34 -20.90 22.57 12.27
N THR A 35 -19.94 23.29 11.70
CA THR A 35 -19.56 24.62 12.19
C THR A 35 -20.46 25.64 11.51
N THR A 36 -21.46 26.16 12.23
CA THR A 36 -22.31 27.25 11.75
C THR A 36 -21.52 28.56 11.78
N THR A 37 -21.01 28.98 10.63
CA THR A 37 -20.84 30.42 10.32
C THR A 37 -21.89 30.81 9.31
N THR A 38 -22.86 31.57 9.78
CA THR A 38 -23.93 32.19 8.99
C THR A 38 -23.34 33.16 7.98
N THR A 39 -23.36 32.79 6.70
CA THR A 39 -23.46 33.77 5.62
C THR A 39 -24.32 33.19 4.49
N THR A 40 -25.48 33.79 4.34
CA THR A 40 -26.49 33.51 3.31
C THR A 40 -25.94 33.86 1.93
N THR A 41 -25.52 32.87 1.14
CA THR A 41 -25.66 32.89 -0.32
C THR A 41 -25.90 31.46 -0.79
N ASN A 42 -27.01 31.27 -1.52
CA ASN A 42 -27.34 30.04 -2.24
C ASN A 42 -26.29 29.78 -3.33
N THR A 43 -25.21 29.17 -2.91
CA THR A 43 -24.34 28.35 -3.73
C THR A 43 -24.28 27.05 -2.97
N ALA A 44 -24.91 26.00 -3.50
CA ALA A 44 -24.60 24.65 -3.09
C ALA A 44 -23.10 24.46 -3.36
N VAL A 45 -22.27 24.79 -2.38
CA VAL A 45 -20.88 24.39 -2.35
C VAL A 45 -20.95 22.88 -2.18
N LYS A 46 -20.96 22.16 -3.31
CA LYS A 46 -20.42 20.81 -3.33
C LYS A 46 -19.02 20.95 -2.76
N SER A 47 -18.84 20.61 -1.49
CA SER A 47 -17.51 20.50 -0.94
C SER A 47 -16.79 19.45 -1.78
N GLU A 48 -15.76 19.88 -2.49
CA GLU A 48 -14.87 19.07 -3.29
C GLU A 48 -14.06 18.11 -2.38
N GLU A 49 -14.72 17.14 -1.74
CA GLU A 49 -14.09 15.86 -1.35
C GLU A 49 -13.92 14.96 -2.61
N GLU A 50 -13.76 15.60 -3.77
CA GLU A 50 -13.87 15.01 -5.09
C GLU A 50 -12.48 14.51 -5.51
N GLY A 51 -12.05 13.40 -4.91
CA GLY A 51 -10.83 12.70 -5.34
C GLY A 51 -10.22 11.73 -4.35
N TRP A 52 -10.47 11.92 -3.04
CA TRP A 52 -9.95 11.01 -2.01
C TRP A 52 -10.82 9.76 -1.93
N MET A 53 -10.23 8.60 -2.20
CA MET A 53 -10.90 7.30 -2.18
C MET A 53 -10.08 6.30 -1.38
N PRO A 54 -10.69 5.21 -0.86
CA PRO A 54 -9.95 4.12 -0.22
C PRO A 54 -8.79 3.63 -1.07
N ILE A 55 -7.63 3.41 -0.47
CA ILE A 55 -6.45 2.87 -1.16
C ILE A 55 -6.76 1.49 -1.75
N ARG A 56 -6.32 1.24 -2.99
CA ARG A 56 -6.37 -0.08 -3.62
C ARG A 56 -5.01 -0.76 -3.49
N ILE A 57 -4.97 -1.84 -2.71
CA ILE A 57 -3.75 -2.62 -2.47
C ILE A 57 -3.83 -3.90 -3.30
N HIS A 58 -2.92 -4.07 -4.24
CA HIS A 58 -2.74 -5.30 -4.99
C HIS A 58 -1.76 -6.22 -4.26
N VAL A 59 -2.05 -7.51 -4.19
CA VAL A 59 -1.19 -8.51 -3.55
C VAL A 59 -0.56 -9.38 -4.63
N SER A 60 0.78 -9.39 -4.67
CA SER A 60 1.54 -10.34 -5.48
C SER A 60 2.05 -11.48 -4.59
N SER A 61 1.50 -12.68 -4.79
CA SER A 61 1.87 -13.89 -4.05
C SER A 61 2.76 -14.85 -4.85
N GLU A 62 3.33 -14.40 -5.97
CA GLU A 62 4.07 -15.30 -6.87
C GLU A 62 5.31 -15.88 -6.20
N GLU A 63 6.00 -15.10 -5.36
CA GLU A 63 7.18 -15.59 -4.64
C GLU A 63 6.81 -16.62 -3.57
N LEU A 64 5.65 -16.45 -2.94
CA LEU A 64 5.09 -17.43 -2.02
C LEU A 64 4.91 -18.80 -2.72
N ASP A 65 4.41 -18.80 -3.96
CA ASP A 65 4.23 -20.01 -4.77
C ASP A 65 5.57 -20.60 -5.25
N ARG A 66 6.58 -19.77 -5.53
CA ARG A 66 7.94 -20.22 -5.80
C ARG A 66 8.56 -20.88 -4.57
N ALA A 67 8.41 -20.27 -3.38
CA ALA A 67 8.91 -20.80 -2.12
C ALA A 67 8.30 -22.18 -1.79
N MET A 68 6.99 -22.34 -1.96
CA MET A 68 6.32 -23.64 -1.77
C MET A 68 6.84 -24.71 -2.74
N ARG A 69 6.99 -24.36 -4.02
CA ARG A 69 7.53 -25.30 -5.03
C ARG A 69 8.97 -25.70 -4.70
N ARG A 70 9.80 -24.75 -4.28
CA ARG A 70 11.20 -24.98 -3.90
C ARG A 70 11.32 -25.93 -2.70
N CYS A 71 10.52 -25.73 -1.65
CA CYS A 71 10.52 -26.63 -0.50
C CYS A 71 9.92 -28.01 -0.81
N SER A 72 8.96 -28.09 -1.74
CA SER A 72 8.34 -29.36 -2.14
C SER A 72 9.25 -30.22 -3.04
N SER A 73 10.11 -29.59 -3.85
CA SER A 73 10.99 -30.29 -4.79
C SER A 73 12.32 -30.73 -4.19
N GLY A 74 12.64 -30.30 -2.95
CA GLY A 74 13.95 -30.53 -2.33
C GLY A 74 15.11 -29.83 -3.05
N ILE A 75 14.81 -28.97 -4.03
CA ILE A 75 15.81 -28.24 -4.80
C ILE A 75 16.27 -27.06 -3.94
N THR A 76 17.47 -27.19 -3.38
CA THR A 76 18.22 -26.06 -2.81
C THR A 76 18.85 -25.27 -3.95
N ASP A 77 18.06 -24.61 -4.79
CA ASP A 77 18.64 -23.70 -5.77
C ASP A 77 19.18 -22.49 -4.99
N SER A 78 20.48 -22.53 -4.74
CA SER A 78 21.25 -21.57 -3.94
C SER A 78 21.41 -20.21 -4.62
N SER A 79 20.74 -19.99 -5.74
CA SER A 79 20.82 -18.78 -6.56
C SER A 79 20.09 -17.59 -5.93
N HIS A 80 19.02 -17.80 -5.15
CA HIS A 80 18.49 -16.75 -4.27
C HIS A 80 19.20 -16.81 -2.91
N ARG A 81 20.09 -15.85 -2.68
CA ARG A 81 20.88 -15.68 -1.43
C ARG A 81 20.03 -15.62 -0.15
N HIS A 82 18.71 -15.51 -0.25
CA HIS A 82 17.76 -15.42 0.87
C HIS A 82 16.62 -16.44 0.80
N SER A 83 16.85 -17.59 0.16
CA SER A 83 15.85 -18.67 0.14
C SER A 83 15.51 -19.09 1.58
N PRO A 84 14.23 -19.07 1.99
CA PRO A 84 13.84 -19.46 3.34
C PRO A 84 14.24 -20.91 3.59
N SER A 85 14.72 -21.18 4.81
CA SER A 85 15.08 -22.52 5.25
C SER A 85 13.82 -23.40 5.28
N CYS A 86 13.79 -24.46 4.48
CA CYS A 86 12.68 -25.42 4.43
C CYS A 86 12.65 -26.37 5.66
N ARG A 87 13.03 -25.88 6.84
CA ARG A 87 12.87 -26.62 8.12
C ARG A 87 11.39 -26.69 8.50
N ASP A 88 10.97 -27.82 9.04
CA ASP A 88 9.55 -28.19 9.24
C ASP A 88 8.67 -27.07 9.86
N GLU A 89 9.19 -26.31 10.82
CA GLU A 89 8.47 -25.19 11.45
C GLU A 89 8.24 -23.98 10.51
N ASN A 90 9.18 -23.72 9.61
CA ASN A 90 9.20 -22.59 8.67
C ASN A 90 8.63 -22.95 7.30
N VAL A 91 8.31 -24.22 7.04
CA VAL A 91 7.67 -24.62 5.78
C VAL A 91 6.29 -23.98 5.68
N LEU A 92 6.07 -23.28 4.57
CA LEU A 92 4.77 -22.80 4.18
C LEU A 92 3.94 -23.97 3.63
N THR A 93 2.99 -24.44 4.44
CA THR A 93 2.06 -25.50 4.02
C THR A 93 0.90 -24.90 3.21
N PRO A 94 0.18 -25.71 2.40
CA PRO A 94 -1.03 -25.25 1.72
C PRO A 94 -2.04 -24.60 2.67
N ARG A 95 -2.18 -25.12 3.89
CA ARG A 95 -3.07 -24.54 4.91
C ARG A 95 -2.58 -23.19 5.40
N LYS A 96 -1.27 -23.00 5.64
CA LYS A 96 -0.70 -21.69 6.02
C LYS A 96 -0.88 -20.68 4.90
N ARG A 97 -0.65 -21.08 3.63
CA ARG A 97 -0.88 -20.24 2.44
C ARG A 97 -2.33 -19.78 2.34
N ASP A 98 -3.27 -20.71 2.50
CA ASP A 98 -4.71 -20.44 2.45
C ASP A 98 -5.12 -19.41 3.51
N ILE A 99 -4.72 -19.61 4.78
CA ILE A 99 -4.97 -18.66 5.86
C ILE A 99 -4.35 -17.28 5.53
N LEU A 100 -3.11 -17.25 5.03
CA LEU A 100 -2.43 -15.99 4.72
C LEU A 100 -3.16 -15.21 3.62
N LEU A 101 -3.48 -15.84 2.50
CA LEU A 101 -4.02 -15.18 1.31
C LEU A 101 -5.53 -14.92 1.40
N ASN A 102 -6.29 -15.80 2.06
CA ASN A 102 -7.75 -15.74 2.05
C ASN A 102 -8.35 -15.23 3.37
N GLU A 103 -7.58 -15.20 4.47
CA GLU A 103 -8.07 -14.72 5.77
C GLU A 103 -7.28 -13.48 6.23
N LEU A 104 -5.96 -13.61 6.43
CA LEU A 104 -5.14 -12.59 7.08
C LEU A 104 -4.94 -11.34 6.21
N LEU A 105 -4.49 -11.52 4.95
CA LEU A 105 -4.25 -10.38 4.06
C LEU A 105 -5.53 -9.63 3.72
N PRO A 106 -6.67 -10.27 3.40
CA PRO A 106 -7.92 -9.55 3.18
C PRO A 106 -8.36 -8.75 4.40
N ALA A 107 -8.25 -9.30 5.61
CA ALA A 107 -8.58 -8.59 6.84
C ALA A 107 -7.67 -7.37 7.05
N ALA A 108 -6.35 -7.51 6.85
CA ALA A 108 -5.40 -6.41 6.96
C ALA A 108 -5.67 -5.32 5.91
N ILE A 109 -5.91 -5.71 4.65
CA ILE A 109 -6.23 -4.79 3.56
C ILE A 109 -7.51 -4.02 3.86
N ALA A 110 -8.56 -4.70 4.36
CA ALA A 110 -9.79 -4.04 4.77
C ALA A 110 -9.52 -2.95 5.81
N LEU A 111 -8.81 -3.28 6.90
CA LEU A 111 -8.47 -2.33 7.97
C LEU A 111 -7.66 -1.12 7.48
N HIS A 112 -6.73 -1.33 6.54
CA HIS A 112 -5.95 -0.26 5.95
C HIS A 112 -6.77 0.58 4.96
N SER A 113 -7.56 -0.04 4.09
CA SER A 113 -8.40 0.64 3.09
C SER A 113 -9.50 1.52 3.72
N GLU A 114 -10.01 1.14 4.89
CA GLU A 114 -10.98 1.94 5.65
C GLU A 114 -10.39 3.24 6.22
N ARG A 115 -9.06 3.28 6.45
CA ARG A 115 -8.39 4.39 7.14
C ARG A 115 -7.50 5.24 6.22
N LEU A 116 -7.00 4.63 5.14
CA LEU A 116 -6.11 5.27 4.19
C LEU A 116 -6.91 5.66 2.94
N LEU A 117 -7.18 6.97 2.86
CA LEU A 117 -7.68 7.57 1.63
C LEU A 117 -6.50 8.07 0.81
N VAL A 118 -6.59 7.92 -0.51
CA VAL A 118 -5.62 8.41 -1.49
C VAL A 118 -6.31 9.09 -2.65
N VAL A 119 -5.63 10.01 -3.31
CA VAL A 119 -6.05 10.49 -4.63
C VAL A 119 -5.59 9.46 -5.66
N ARG A 120 -6.53 8.68 -6.18
CA ARG A 120 -6.21 7.55 -7.08
C ARG A 120 -5.65 8.05 -8.42
N SER A 121 -4.62 7.36 -8.91
CA SER A 121 -4.14 7.55 -10.28
C SER A 121 -5.15 7.03 -11.29
N ARG A 122 -5.26 7.72 -12.44
CA ARG A 122 -6.02 7.25 -13.61
C ARG A 122 -5.23 6.28 -14.48
N PHE A 123 -3.93 6.13 -14.21
CA PHE A 123 -3.03 5.23 -14.92
C PHE A 123 -2.71 4.01 -14.06
N ASN A 124 -2.36 2.91 -14.71
CA ASN A 124 -1.86 1.71 -14.04
C ASN A 124 -0.60 2.04 -13.22
N LEU A 125 -0.45 1.36 -12.09
CA LEU A 125 0.74 1.49 -11.26
C LEU A 125 1.89 0.71 -11.90
N VAL A 126 2.78 1.43 -12.58
CA VAL A 126 3.96 0.85 -13.22
C VAL A 126 5.11 0.79 -12.21
N ILE A 127 5.72 -0.39 -12.07
CA ILE A 127 6.84 -0.61 -11.15
C ILE A 127 8.12 -0.52 -11.97
N MET A 128 8.86 0.57 -11.79
CA MET A 128 10.09 0.82 -12.55
C MET A 128 11.26 0.05 -11.98
N GLN A 129 12.13 -0.40 -12.89
CA GLN A 129 13.18 -1.36 -12.55
C GLN A 129 14.23 -0.80 -11.56
N PHE A 130 14.34 0.52 -11.46
CA PHE A 130 15.33 1.21 -10.63
C PHE A 130 15.03 1.27 -9.12
N ILE A 131 13.93 0.67 -8.62
CA ILE A 131 13.51 0.76 -7.20
C ILE A 131 14.31 -0.22 -6.28
N SER A 132 15.63 -0.20 -6.42
CA SER A 132 16.66 -0.86 -5.60
C SER A 132 17.03 -2.30 -5.95
N GLU A 133 18.33 -2.56 -5.92
CA GLU A 133 18.94 -3.90 -6.00
C GLU A 133 18.39 -4.86 -4.93
N MET A 134 17.85 -4.33 -3.83
CA MET A 134 17.24 -5.15 -2.78
C MET A 134 15.95 -5.82 -3.26
N CYS A 135 15.08 -5.14 -4.00
CA CYS A 135 13.81 -5.75 -4.45
C CYS A 135 14.04 -6.98 -5.33
N TYR A 136 14.98 -6.94 -6.27
CA TYR A 136 15.33 -8.09 -7.13
C TYR A 136 15.99 -9.24 -6.40
N THR A 137 16.61 -8.95 -5.26
CA THR A 137 17.23 -10.00 -4.45
C THR A 137 16.18 -10.95 -3.86
N TYR A 138 14.95 -10.47 -3.66
CA TYR A 138 13.88 -11.22 -2.99
C TYR A 138 12.66 -11.51 -3.88
N VAL A 139 12.37 -10.65 -4.87
CA VAL A 139 11.16 -10.74 -5.69
C VAL A 139 11.55 -10.79 -7.16
N GLU A 140 11.09 -11.82 -7.87
CA GLU A 140 11.06 -11.81 -9.33
C GLU A 140 9.80 -11.04 -9.80
N LEU A 141 10.01 -9.94 -10.53
CA LEU A 141 8.93 -9.08 -11.00
C LEU A 141 8.37 -9.59 -12.34
N PRO A 142 7.03 -9.75 -12.48
CA PRO A 142 6.42 -10.02 -13.76
C PRO A 142 6.73 -8.89 -14.76
N ALA A 143 7.14 -9.23 -15.99
CA ALA A 143 7.42 -8.24 -17.04
C ALA A 143 6.23 -7.31 -17.33
N ALA A 144 5.00 -7.76 -17.05
CA ALA A 144 3.79 -6.94 -17.15
C ALA A 144 3.79 -5.74 -16.19
N TYR A 145 4.43 -5.83 -15.02
CA TYR A 145 4.46 -4.75 -14.03
C TYR A 145 5.31 -3.56 -14.49
N GLU A 146 6.31 -3.82 -15.34
CA GLU A 146 7.17 -2.78 -15.92
C GLU A 146 6.57 -2.16 -17.19
N SER A 147 5.83 -2.95 -17.97
CA SER A 147 5.33 -2.54 -19.30
C SER A 147 3.90 -2.00 -19.27
N VAL A 148 2.96 -2.76 -18.69
CA VAL A 148 1.53 -2.42 -18.62
C VAL A 148 1.17 -1.81 -17.26
N GLY A 149 1.88 -2.20 -16.20
CA GLY A 149 1.59 -1.84 -14.83
C GLY A 149 0.42 -2.63 -14.24
N VAL A 150 0.21 -2.46 -12.93
CA VAL A 150 -0.89 -3.10 -12.20
C VAL A 150 -2.14 -2.24 -12.32
N VAL A 151 -3.21 -2.84 -12.87
CA VAL A 151 -4.49 -2.19 -13.07
C VAL A 151 -5.21 -2.01 -11.74
N GLU A 152 -5.87 -0.87 -11.57
CA GLU A 152 -6.62 -0.52 -10.36
C GLU A 152 -5.86 -0.69 -9.04
N ALA A 153 -4.56 -0.42 -9.05
CA ALA A 153 -3.74 -0.44 -7.84
C ALA A 153 -3.17 0.95 -7.54
N ASP A 154 -3.14 1.29 -6.26
CA ASP A 154 -2.45 2.46 -5.73
C ASP A 154 -1.19 2.04 -4.95
N PHE A 155 -1.13 0.77 -4.54
CA PHE A 155 0.00 0.14 -3.87
C PHE A 155 0.10 -1.35 -4.24
N VAL A 156 1.31 -1.89 -4.33
CA VAL A 156 1.55 -3.33 -4.53
C VAL A 156 2.29 -3.90 -3.33
N LEU A 157 1.71 -4.90 -2.69
CA LEU A 157 2.30 -5.69 -1.63
C LEU A 157 2.86 -7.00 -2.22
N PHE A 158 4.18 -7.16 -2.19
CA PHE A 158 4.83 -8.42 -2.52
C PHE A 158 4.95 -9.29 -1.28
N VAL A 159 4.40 -10.51 -1.34
CA VAL A 159 4.39 -11.47 -0.25
C VAL A 159 5.52 -12.47 -0.48
N LEU A 160 6.40 -12.59 0.51
CA LEU A 160 7.62 -13.40 0.52
C LEU A 160 7.52 -14.55 1.53
#